data_AF-A0A8J9WIC3-F1
#
_entry.id   AF-A0A8J9WIC3-F1
#
_cell.length_a   1.000
_cell.length_b   1.000
_cell.length_c   1.000
_cell.angle_alpha   90.00
_cell.angle_beta   90.00
_cell.angle_gamma   90.00
#
_symmetry.space_group_name_H-M   'P 1'
#
loop_
_entity.id
_entity.type
_entity.pdbx_description
1 polymer ?
#
loop_
_entity_poly.entity_id
_entity_poly.type
_entity_poly.pdbx_seq_one_letter_code
_entity_poly.pdbx_strand_id
1 'polypeptide(L)'
;MFPKNFIANVTRQITLHQECWHHFLSNAPANQRLFSTRPVQWRFQSTPGKGRKVDFWVPVLTCTGTSVGVFTAFAMLDLKQRKEASAWRLRPRKRTVPAWVPDSLQTTYLNARDSWQSLPDTKRVLYSIIAANLGVALLWRIPSLQGFMLKNFTLQLPPQNARPWTFLTSNFSHAGTLHLGVNMLALSSFGSVVAEDFGANQFAAFYLSAGMASSLVAYLARLRRATGGRSLGASGAVYACFAATALMHPDAHGAFIFLPGIPIRLGDLLPLLMCLDVTGVVLGWRYLDHWGHLGGALFGILYTKYGRCAWDKRDAILDRVGLKNLVV
;
A
#
# COMPACT_ATOMS: atom_id res chain seq x y z
N MET A 1 0.50 -29.10 12.37
CA MET A 1 -0.89 -29.12 12.87
C MET A 1 -0.91 -28.29 14.14
N PHE A 2 -1.42 -27.05 14.08
CA PHE A 2 -1.42 -26.18 15.27
C PHE A 2 -2.38 -26.75 16.33
N PRO A 3 -2.01 -26.72 17.62
CA PRO A 3 -2.90 -27.17 18.69
C PRO A 3 -4.21 -26.40 18.64
N LYS A 4 -5.36 -27.06 18.85
CA LYS A 4 -6.69 -26.41 18.88
C LYS A 4 -6.76 -25.21 19.85
N ASN A 5 -5.87 -25.19 20.85
CA ASN A 5 -5.78 -24.13 21.86
C ASN A 5 -4.97 -22.90 21.39
N PHE A 6 -4.19 -23.01 20.30
CA PHE A 6 -3.37 -21.91 19.80
C PHE A 6 -4.22 -20.81 19.16
N ILE A 7 -5.14 -21.17 18.27
CA ILE A 7 -6.05 -20.19 17.64
C ILE A 7 -6.96 -19.54 18.69
N ALA A 8 -7.44 -20.32 19.66
CA ALA A 8 -8.25 -19.80 20.76
C ALA A 8 -7.45 -18.84 21.67
N ASN A 9 -6.20 -19.16 22.00
CA ASN A 9 -5.34 -18.30 22.80
C ASN A 9 -4.92 -17.03 22.05
N VAL A 10 -4.62 -17.12 20.76
CA VAL A 10 -4.32 -15.95 19.92
C VAL A 10 -5.54 -15.04 19.81
N THR A 11 -6.72 -15.61 19.53
CA THR A 11 -7.97 -14.84 19.48
C THR A 11 -8.26 -14.18 20.82
N ARG A 12 -8.09 -14.91 21.93
CA ARG A 12 -8.30 -14.39 23.29
C ARG A 12 -7.30 -13.30 23.67
N GLN A 13 -6.02 -13.45 23.31
CA GLN A 13 -5.02 -12.40 23.56
C GLN A 13 -5.26 -11.15 22.72
N ILE A 14 -5.69 -11.29 21.47
CA ILE A 14 -6.07 -10.17 20.61
C ILE A 14 -7.27 -9.42 21.21
N THR A 15 -8.30 -10.13 21.67
CA THR A 15 -9.48 -9.51 22.32
C THR A 15 -9.12 -8.84 23.66
N LEU A 16 -8.33 -9.49 24.51
CA LEU A 16 -7.87 -8.92 25.79
C LEU A 16 -7.01 -7.67 25.60
N HIS A 17 -6.16 -7.66 24.56
CA HIS A 17 -5.42 -6.46 24.21
C HIS A 17 -6.35 -5.35 23.73
N GLN A 18 -7.35 -5.64 22.88
CA GLN A 18 -8.33 -4.64 22.43
C GLN A 18 -9.09 -4.01 23.61
N GLU A 19 -9.45 -4.79 24.64
CA GLU A 19 -10.11 -4.28 25.85
C GLU A 19 -9.16 -3.41 26.70
N CYS A 20 -7.90 -3.83 26.89
CA CYS A 20 -6.89 -3.02 27.58
C CYS A 20 -6.57 -1.72 26.84
N TRP A 21 -6.56 -1.75 25.51
CA TRP A 21 -6.38 -0.56 24.65
C TRP A 21 -7.56 0.40 24.77
N HIS A 22 -8.79 -0.12 24.87
CA HIS A 22 -9.97 0.70 25.16
C HIS A 22 -9.91 1.35 26.54
N HIS A 23 -9.46 0.62 27.56
CA HIS A 23 -9.31 1.12 28.93
C HIS A 23 -8.18 2.15 29.09
N PHE A 24 -7.09 2.02 28.33
CA PHE A 24 -5.99 2.99 28.30
C PHE A 24 -6.38 4.31 27.60
N LEU A 25 -7.12 4.22 26.50
CA LEU A 25 -7.60 5.40 25.77
C LEU A 25 -8.73 6.15 26.50
N SER A 26 -9.49 5.47 27.37
CA SER A 26 -10.59 6.08 28.12
C SER A 26 -10.16 6.76 29.43
N ASN A 27 -8.97 6.46 29.97
CA ASN A 27 -8.56 6.89 31.33
C ASN A 27 -7.33 7.83 31.37
N ALA A 28 -6.94 8.44 30.26
CA ALA A 28 -5.83 9.41 30.26
C ALA A 28 -6.23 10.73 30.98
N PRO A 29 -5.41 11.27 31.91
CA PRO A 29 -5.75 12.44 32.72
C PRO A 29 -5.92 13.73 31.88
N ALA A 30 -6.85 14.57 32.32
CA ALA A 30 -7.47 15.66 31.53
C ALA A 30 -6.57 16.87 31.19
N ASN A 31 -5.31 16.91 31.61
CA ASN A 31 -4.42 18.08 31.53
C ASN A 31 -3.36 18.05 30.40
N GLN A 32 -3.35 17.04 29.52
CA GLN A 32 -2.50 17.03 28.30
C GLN A 32 -3.21 17.60 27.04
N ARG A 33 -4.09 18.59 27.19
CA ARG A 33 -4.83 19.23 26.08
C ARG A 33 -4.01 20.33 25.39
N LEU A 34 -2.86 19.98 24.81
CA LEU A 34 -2.15 20.82 23.82
C LEU A 34 -2.40 20.36 22.37
N PHE A 35 -3.12 19.25 22.19
CA PHE A 35 -3.55 18.75 20.90
C PHE A 35 -5.04 18.45 20.97
N SER A 36 -5.81 19.05 20.07
CA SER A 36 -7.23 18.70 19.87
C SER A 36 -7.31 17.26 19.39
N THR A 37 -7.43 16.32 20.33
CA THR A 37 -7.62 14.89 20.11
C THR A 37 -9.10 14.51 19.94
N ARG A 38 -9.98 15.44 19.53
CA ARG A 38 -11.32 14.99 19.10
C ARG A 38 -11.08 13.96 17.99
N PRO A 39 -11.39 12.67 18.22
CA PRO A 39 -11.43 11.74 17.11
C PRO A 39 -12.44 12.38 16.17
N VAL A 40 -12.09 12.57 14.91
CA VAL A 40 -13.13 12.87 13.93
C VAL A 40 -14.01 11.63 13.93
N GLN A 41 -15.08 11.66 14.74
CA GLN A 41 -16.13 10.65 14.70
C GLN A 41 -16.83 10.87 13.37
N TRP A 42 -16.37 10.14 12.36
CA TRP A 42 -16.98 10.16 11.06
C TRP A 42 -18.35 9.46 11.17
N ARG A 43 -19.40 10.22 11.48
CA ARG A 43 -20.78 9.76 11.29
C ARG A 43 -21.05 9.71 9.78
N PHE A 44 -20.80 8.55 9.19
CA PHE A 44 -21.05 8.31 7.78
C PHE A 44 -22.54 8.05 7.54
N GLN A 45 -23.32 9.10 7.29
CA GLN A 45 -24.67 8.95 6.75
C GLN A 45 -24.60 8.46 5.30
N SER A 46 -25.14 7.28 5.03
CA SER A 46 -25.41 6.80 3.68
C SER A 46 -26.75 7.37 3.20
N THR A 47 -26.74 8.36 2.31
CA THR A 47 -27.95 8.72 1.56
C THR A 47 -28.16 7.69 0.43
N PRO A 48 -29.32 7.01 0.35
CA PRO A 48 -29.63 6.13 -0.77
C PRO A 48 -29.79 6.97 -2.04
N GLY A 49 -28.84 6.87 -2.96
CA GLY A 49 -28.96 7.51 -4.28
C GLY A 49 -29.95 6.74 -5.15
N LYS A 50 -31.08 7.36 -5.48
CA LYS A 50 -32.07 6.82 -6.43
C LYS A 50 -31.44 6.60 -7.82
N GLY A 51 -31.56 5.38 -8.35
CA GLY A 51 -31.77 5.14 -9.79
C GLY A 51 -30.60 5.22 -10.79
N ARG A 52 -29.35 5.53 -10.42
CA ARG A 52 -28.23 5.46 -11.39
C ARG A 52 -27.75 4.01 -11.55
N LYS A 53 -27.83 3.47 -12.78
CA LYS A 53 -27.16 2.20 -13.14
C LYS A 53 -25.67 2.33 -12.80
N VAL A 54 -25.19 1.45 -11.92
CA VAL A 54 -23.76 1.36 -11.62
C VAL A 54 -23.11 0.58 -12.75
N ASP A 55 -22.23 1.21 -13.50
CA ASP A 55 -21.44 0.52 -14.50
C ASP A 55 -20.34 -0.31 -13.82
N PHE A 56 -20.49 -1.63 -13.91
CA PHE A 56 -19.52 -2.60 -13.39
C PHE A 56 -18.19 -2.54 -14.16
N TRP A 57 -18.23 -2.22 -15.46
CA TRP A 57 -17.09 -2.33 -16.35
C TRP A 57 -16.09 -1.19 -16.19
N VAL A 58 -16.55 0.03 -15.91
CA VAL A 58 -15.67 1.20 -15.75
C VAL A 58 -14.58 0.97 -14.68
N PRO A 59 -14.90 0.52 -13.45
CA PRO A 59 -13.91 0.16 -12.43
C PRO A 59 -12.91 -0.92 -12.87
N VAL A 60 -13.41 -1.98 -13.49
CA VAL A 60 -12.58 -3.13 -13.92
C VAL A 60 -11.62 -2.69 -15.01
N LEU A 61 -12.12 -2.00 -16.04
CA LEU A 61 -11.31 -1.48 -17.15
C LEU A 61 -10.29 -0.46 -16.68
N THR A 62 -10.67 0.43 -15.75
CA THR A 62 -9.73 1.38 -15.14
C THR A 62 -8.62 0.65 -14.40
N CYS A 63 -8.96 -0.33 -13.57
CA CYS A 63 -7.99 -1.05 -12.77
C CYS A 63 -7.02 -1.84 -13.64
N THR A 64 -7.55 -2.59 -14.60
CA THR A 64 -6.76 -3.40 -15.52
C THR A 64 -5.91 -2.52 -16.42
N GLY A 65 -6.49 -1.50 -17.06
CA GLY A 65 -5.78 -0.58 -17.95
C GLY A 65 -4.66 0.18 -17.25
N THR A 66 -4.93 0.70 -16.04
CA THR A 66 -3.90 1.40 -15.26
C THR A 66 -2.82 0.44 -14.78
N SER A 67 -3.16 -0.78 -14.37
CA SER A 67 -2.15 -1.78 -13.96
C SER A 67 -1.25 -2.20 -15.12
N VAL A 68 -1.81 -2.37 -16.32
CA VAL A 68 -1.03 -2.60 -17.55
C VAL A 68 -0.16 -1.40 -17.88
N GLY A 69 -0.68 -0.18 -17.74
CA GLY A 69 0.08 1.06 -17.93
C GLY A 69 1.24 1.19 -16.93
N VAL A 70 1.01 0.90 -15.66
CA VAL A 70 2.02 0.87 -14.59
C VAL A 70 3.10 -0.15 -14.92
N PHE A 71 2.73 -1.39 -15.24
CA PHE A 71 3.68 -2.43 -15.64
C PHE A 71 4.53 -1.98 -16.82
N THR A 72 3.89 -1.45 -17.86
CA THR A 72 4.57 -1.01 -19.09
C THR A 72 5.51 0.15 -18.82
N ALA A 73 5.08 1.15 -18.06
CA ALA A 73 5.90 2.31 -17.71
C ALA A 73 7.15 1.89 -16.94
N PHE A 74 7.02 1.03 -15.92
CA PHE A 74 8.17 0.56 -15.16
C PHE A 74 9.06 -0.41 -15.96
N ALA A 75 8.51 -1.20 -16.88
CA ALA A 75 9.31 -2.00 -17.80
C ALA A 75 10.14 -1.13 -18.76
N MET A 76 9.56 -0.03 -19.26
CA MET A 76 10.28 0.95 -20.08
C MET A 76 11.35 1.68 -19.28
N LEU A 77 11.06 2.09 -18.04
CA LEU A 77 12.04 2.70 -17.14
C LEU A 77 13.20 1.75 -16.83
N ASP A 78 12.91 0.46 -16.61
CA ASP A 78 13.91 -0.58 -16.40
C ASP A 78 14.82 -0.75 -17.63
N LEU A 79 14.24 -0.80 -18.83
CA LEU A 79 15.01 -0.86 -20.07
C LEU A 79 15.88 0.39 -20.26
N LYS A 80 15.33 1.57 -19.98
CA LYS A 80 16.05 2.84 -20.08
C LYS A 80 17.26 2.87 -19.15
N GLN A 81 17.05 2.54 -17.88
CA GLN A 81 18.10 2.50 -16.87
C GLN A 81 19.22 1.53 -17.25
N ARG A 82 18.89 0.34 -17.79
CA ARG A 82 19.89 -0.62 -18.26
C ARG A 82 20.71 -0.10 -19.46
N LYS A 83 20.07 0.56 -20.43
CA LYS A 83 20.76 1.21 -21.56
C LYS A 83 21.68 2.34 -21.09
N GLU A 84 21.15 3.22 -20.25
CA GLU A 84 21.90 4.36 -19.71
C GLU A 84 23.06 3.93 -18.80
N ALA A 85 22.89 2.92 -17.95
CA ALA A 85 23.96 2.39 -17.09
C ALA A 85 25.16 1.85 -17.91
N SER A 86 24.92 1.42 -19.14
CA SER A 86 25.97 1.01 -20.08
C SER A 86 26.75 2.21 -20.63
N ALA A 87 26.09 3.37 -20.76
CA ALA A 87 26.69 4.63 -21.25
C ALA A 87 27.31 5.50 -20.14
N TRP A 88 26.79 5.42 -18.90
CA TRP A 88 27.15 6.31 -17.78
C TRP A 88 28.47 5.99 -17.08
N ARG A 89 29.15 4.86 -17.39
CA ARG A 89 30.41 4.46 -16.73
C ARG A 89 31.55 5.48 -16.86
N LEU A 90 31.41 6.53 -17.67
CA LEU A 90 32.47 7.48 -18.01
C LEU A 90 32.20 8.95 -17.63
N ARG A 91 31.06 9.30 -17.01
CA ARG A 91 30.75 10.71 -16.72
C ARG A 91 30.76 11.00 -15.21
N PRO A 92 31.60 11.93 -14.73
CA PRO A 92 31.56 12.37 -13.34
C PRO A 92 30.20 13.03 -13.03
N ARG A 93 29.54 12.57 -11.96
CA ARG A 93 28.31 13.20 -11.46
C ARG A 93 28.67 14.62 -11.00
N LYS A 94 28.23 15.64 -11.75
CA LYS A 94 28.42 17.03 -11.35
C LYS A 94 27.66 17.29 -10.04
N ARG A 95 28.37 17.69 -8.99
CA ARG A 95 27.75 18.17 -7.74
C ARG A 95 27.24 19.60 -7.96
N THR A 96 26.04 19.75 -8.52
CA THR A 96 25.39 21.06 -8.65
C THR A 96 24.38 21.29 -7.53
N VAL A 97 24.32 22.51 -7.00
CA VAL A 97 23.29 22.94 -6.05
C VAL A 97 22.30 23.82 -6.80
N PRO A 98 20.98 23.59 -6.72
CA PRO A 98 19.99 24.46 -7.34
C PRO A 98 20.07 25.89 -6.79
N ALA A 99 19.85 26.88 -7.65
CA ALA A 99 19.94 28.31 -7.29
C ALA A 99 18.95 28.76 -6.20
N TRP A 100 17.87 28.00 -5.96
CA TRP A 100 16.89 28.31 -4.91
C TRP A 100 17.32 27.85 -3.52
N VAL A 101 18.40 27.07 -3.39
CA VAL A 101 18.92 26.61 -2.09
C VAL A 101 19.76 27.74 -1.48
N PRO A 102 19.38 28.29 -0.30
CA PRO A 102 20.17 29.31 0.38
C PRO A 102 21.60 28.83 0.67
N ASP A 103 22.57 29.75 0.67
CA ASP A 103 23.98 29.46 0.93
C ASP A 103 24.19 28.71 2.25
N SER A 104 23.43 29.06 3.29
CA SER A 104 23.46 28.41 4.60
C SER A 104 23.00 26.94 4.60
N LEU A 105 22.26 26.52 3.57
CA LEU A 105 21.71 25.16 3.46
C LEU A 105 22.39 24.31 2.39
N GLN A 106 23.34 24.87 1.61
CA GLN A 106 23.97 24.13 0.51
C GLN A 106 24.66 22.84 0.98
N THR A 107 25.40 22.88 2.10
CA THR A 107 26.07 21.70 2.65
C THR A 107 25.05 20.65 3.11
N THR A 108 23.99 21.07 3.79
CA THR A 108 22.90 20.17 4.20
C THR A 108 22.22 19.54 3.00
N TYR A 109 21.95 20.32 1.96
CA TYR A 109 21.38 19.84 0.70
C TYR A 109 22.28 18.80 0.03
N LEU A 110 23.58 19.10 -0.11
CA LEU A 110 24.54 18.19 -0.72
C LEU A 110 24.66 16.88 0.07
N ASN A 111 24.74 16.95 1.40
CA ASN A 111 24.78 15.79 2.26
C ASN A 111 23.52 14.94 2.10
N ALA A 112 22.33 15.54 2.17
CA ALA A 112 21.07 14.82 2.01
C ALA A 112 20.95 14.18 0.61
N ARG A 113 21.34 14.92 -0.44
CA ARG A 113 21.34 14.41 -1.82
C ARG A 113 22.28 13.24 -1.99
N ASP A 114 23.51 13.35 -1.47
CA ASP A 114 24.52 12.31 -1.63
C ASP A 114 24.16 11.08 -0.78
N SER A 115 23.60 11.26 0.42
CA SER A 115 22.99 10.17 1.19
C SER A 115 21.87 9.47 0.42
N TRP A 116 20.94 10.22 -0.18
CA TRP A 116 19.90 9.65 -1.03
C TRP A 116 20.46 8.88 -2.23
N GLN A 117 21.46 9.43 -2.91
CA GLN A 117 22.07 8.83 -4.10
C GLN A 117 22.90 7.58 -3.77
N SER A 118 23.42 7.46 -2.55
CA SER A 118 24.14 6.28 -2.07
C SER A 118 23.22 5.08 -1.78
N LEU A 119 21.91 5.31 -1.62
CA LEU A 119 20.96 4.23 -1.37
C LEU A 119 20.80 3.33 -2.61
N PRO A 120 20.66 2.00 -2.40
CA PRO A 120 20.20 1.09 -3.45
C PRO A 120 18.89 1.58 -4.07
N ASP A 121 18.72 1.35 -5.37
CA ASP A 121 17.54 1.75 -6.14
C ASP A 121 16.24 1.23 -5.52
N THR A 122 16.27 0.02 -4.96
CA THR A 122 15.16 -0.63 -4.25
C THR A 122 14.72 0.19 -3.03
N LYS A 123 15.68 0.65 -2.20
CA LYS A 123 15.42 1.51 -1.05
C LYS A 123 14.92 2.89 -1.47
N ARG A 124 15.44 3.46 -2.55
CA ARG A 124 14.94 4.73 -3.09
C ARG A 124 13.48 4.64 -3.50
N VAL A 125 13.07 3.58 -4.20
CA VAL A 125 11.65 3.36 -4.56
C VAL A 125 10.79 3.20 -3.31
N LEU A 126 11.20 2.33 -2.38
CA LEU A 126 10.48 2.11 -1.12
C LEU A 126 10.29 3.40 -0.33
N TYR A 127 11.36 4.16 -0.11
CA TYR A 127 11.30 5.42 0.62
C TYR A 127 10.53 6.49 -0.13
N SER A 128 10.51 6.47 -1.47
CA SER A 128 9.66 7.36 -2.26
C SER A 128 8.18 7.05 -2.05
N ILE A 129 7.79 5.78 -1.96
CA ILE A 129 6.41 5.37 -1.66
C ILE A 129 6.04 5.80 -0.23
N ILE A 130 6.92 5.59 0.75
CA ILE A 130 6.72 6.04 2.13
C ILE A 130 6.57 7.56 2.17
N ALA A 131 7.47 8.31 1.51
CA ALA A 131 7.42 9.76 1.43
C ALA A 131 6.12 10.25 0.77
N ALA A 132 5.64 9.58 -0.28
CA ALA A 132 4.35 9.90 -0.89
C ALA A 132 3.17 9.72 0.08
N ASN A 133 3.16 8.64 0.87
CA ASN A 133 2.16 8.43 1.92
C ASN A 133 2.21 9.52 3.00
N LEU A 134 3.42 9.89 3.45
CA LEU A 134 3.60 10.99 4.40
C LEU A 134 3.13 12.33 3.81
N GLY A 135 3.47 12.62 2.56
CA GLY A 135 3.01 13.81 1.85
C GLY A 135 1.49 13.89 1.76
N VAL A 136 0.82 12.79 1.37
CA VAL A 136 -0.64 12.70 1.37
C VAL A 136 -1.22 12.90 2.76
N ALA A 137 -0.60 12.32 3.79
CA ALA A 137 -1.02 12.53 5.19
C ALA A 137 -0.87 14.00 5.63
N LEU A 138 0.14 14.73 5.14
CA LEU A 138 0.30 16.17 5.37
C LEU A 138 -0.77 16.98 4.64
N LEU A 139 -1.12 16.62 3.40
CA LEU A 139 -2.20 17.29 2.65
C LEU A 139 -3.56 17.19 3.39
N TRP A 140 -3.82 16.06 4.07
CA TRP A 140 -5.00 15.91 4.93
C TRP A 140 -5.03 16.88 6.13
N ARG A 141 -3.88 17.44 6.55
CA ARG A 141 -3.80 18.42 7.64
C ARG A 141 -4.18 19.83 7.23
N ILE A 142 -4.25 20.11 5.93
CA ILE A 142 -4.60 21.44 5.41
C ILE A 142 -6.14 21.52 5.29
N PRO A 143 -6.84 22.33 6.11
CA PRO A 143 -8.31 22.33 6.16
C PRO A 143 -8.97 22.64 4.82
N SER A 144 -8.41 23.57 4.04
CA SER A 144 -8.92 23.94 2.72
C SER A 144 -8.82 22.81 1.69
N LEU A 145 -7.90 21.84 1.87
CA LEU A 145 -7.74 20.70 0.97
C LEU A 145 -8.61 19.49 1.34
N GLN A 146 -9.16 19.42 2.56
CA GLN A 146 -9.87 18.22 3.03
C GLN A 146 -11.03 17.80 2.13
N GLY A 147 -11.79 18.76 1.59
CA GLY A 147 -12.86 18.47 0.63
C GLY A 147 -12.35 17.87 -0.68
N PHE A 148 -11.19 18.32 -1.16
CA PHE A 148 -10.51 17.74 -2.32
C PHE A 148 -9.99 16.33 -2.00
N MET A 149 -9.36 16.14 -0.84
CA MET A 149 -8.82 14.85 -0.40
C MET A 149 -9.94 13.80 -0.23
N LEU A 150 -11.07 14.18 0.37
CA LEU A 150 -12.23 13.29 0.49
C LEU A 150 -12.74 12.80 -0.87
N LYS A 151 -12.76 13.67 -1.88
CA LYS A 151 -13.26 13.32 -3.22
C LYS A 151 -12.24 12.55 -4.05
N ASN A 152 -10.94 12.80 -3.87
CA ASN A 152 -9.89 12.32 -4.78
C ASN A 152 -8.91 11.32 -4.19
N PHE A 153 -8.92 11.14 -2.87
CA PHE A 153 -7.99 10.29 -2.13
C PHE A 153 -8.72 9.31 -1.20
N THR A 154 -10.03 9.15 -1.37
CA THR A 154 -10.80 8.08 -0.74
C THR A 154 -11.64 7.39 -1.79
N LEU A 155 -11.72 6.06 -1.72
CA LEU A 155 -12.59 5.28 -2.57
C LEU A 155 -14.00 5.33 -2.00
N GLN A 156 -14.85 6.19 -2.57
CA GLN A 156 -16.19 6.47 -2.06
C GLN A 156 -17.25 5.52 -2.65
N LEU A 157 -18.17 5.08 -1.80
CA LEU A 157 -19.34 4.27 -2.14
C LEU A 157 -20.62 4.94 -1.57
N PRO A 158 -21.75 5.01 -2.32
CA PRO A 158 -22.11 4.11 -3.41
C PRO A 158 -21.33 4.32 -4.72
N PRO A 159 -21.15 3.24 -5.49
CA PRO A 159 -20.20 3.14 -6.61
C PRO A 159 -20.46 4.08 -7.79
N GLN A 160 -21.65 4.69 -7.85
CA GLN A 160 -22.08 5.60 -8.91
C GLN A 160 -21.22 6.88 -9.03
N ASN A 161 -20.41 7.18 -8.00
CA ASN A 161 -19.51 8.34 -7.97
C ASN A 161 -18.04 7.93 -7.77
N ALA A 162 -17.72 6.64 -7.92
CA ALA A 162 -16.33 6.18 -7.78
C ALA A 162 -15.50 6.73 -8.94
N ARG A 163 -14.58 7.63 -8.60
CA ARG A 163 -13.65 8.23 -9.56
C ARG A 163 -12.58 7.21 -9.94
N PRO A 164 -12.29 7.00 -11.23
CA PRO A 164 -11.33 6.00 -11.69
C PRO A 164 -9.97 6.06 -10.98
N TRP A 165 -9.45 7.27 -10.74
CA TRP A 165 -8.15 7.44 -10.07
C TRP A 165 -8.15 7.08 -8.57
N THR A 166 -9.31 7.04 -7.90
CA THR A 166 -9.35 6.74 -6.45
C THR A 166 -9.04 5.29 -6.13
N PHE A 167 -9.09 4.39 -7.11
CA PHE A 167 -8.54 3.03 -6.99
C PHE A 167 -7.04 3.02 -6.75
N LEU A 168 -6.31 4.05 -7.18
CA LEU A 168 -4.89 4.21 -6.92
C LEU A 168 -4.63 5.15 -5.74
N THR A 169 -5.19 6.36 -5.76
CA THR A 169 -4.85 7.41 -4.78
C THR A 169 -5.35 7.09 -3.37
N SER A 170 -6.41 6.28 -3.21
CA SER A 170 -6.88 5.86 -1.89
C SER A 170 -5.87 5.00 -1.13
N ASN A 171 -4.97 4.31 -1.84
CA ASN A 171 -3.89 3.52 -1.24
C ASN A 171 -2.84 4.39 -0.52
N PHE A 172 -2.86 5.71 -0.74
CA PHE A 172 -1.96 6.65 -0.07
C PHE A 172 -2.60 7.40 1.10
N SER A 173 -3.90 7.21 1.33
CA SER A 173 -4.65 7.86 2.42
C SER A 173 -4.81 6.96 3.63
N HIS A 174 -4.80 7.55 4.83
CA HIS A 174 -4.90 6.80 6.09
C HIS A 174 -5.89 7.47 7.06
N ALA A 175 -6.72 6.65 7.72
CA ALA A 175 -7.78 7.12 8.63
C ALA A 175 -7.27 7.70 9.96
N GLY A 176 -5.95 7.69 10.18
CA GLY A 176 -5.32 8.17 11.40
C GLY A 176 -3.81 7.94 11.40
N THR A 177 -3.13 8.55 12.37
CA THR A 177 -1.66 8.46 12.53
C THR A 177 -1.18 7.04 12.82
N LEU A 178 -1.89 6.31 13.69
CA LEU A 178 -1.56 4.91 13.99
C LEU A 178 -1.71 4.03 12.74
N HIS A 179 -2.80 4.21 11.99
CA HIS A 179 -3.03 3.46 10.76
C HIS A 179 -1.91 3.71 9.74
N LEU A 180 -1.48 4.97 9.58
CA LEU A 180 -0.31 5.32 8.77
C LEU A 180 0.98 4.67 9.31
N GLY A 181 1.25 4.80 10.61
CA GLY A 181 2.46 4.28 11.25
C GLY A 181 2.63 2.78 11.09
N VAL A 182 1.57 2.00 11.34
CA VAL A 182 1.57 0.54 11.17
C VAL A 182 1.78 0.17 9.69
N ASN A 183 1.14 0.87 8.76
CA ASN A 183 1.35 0.62 7.32
C ASN A 183 2.77 0.93 6.89
N MET A 184 3.34 2.07 7.31
CA MET A 184 4.70 2.44 6.92
C MET A 184 5.74 1.51 7.54
N LEU A 185 5.51 1.04 8.76
CA LEU A 185 6.36 0.02 9.37
C LEU A 185 6.27 -1.30 8.59
N ALA A 186 5.06 -1.81 8.36
CA ALA A 186 4.87 -3.07 7.64
C ALA A 186 5.38 -2.98 6.19
N LEU A 187 5.22 -1.83 5.53
CA LEU A 187 5.80 -1.54 4.22
C LEU A 187 7.32 -1.53 4.30
N SER A 188 7.92 -0.90 5.31
CA SER A 188 9.37 -0.89 5.48
C SER A 188 9.94 -2.28 5.74
N SER A 189 9.18 -3.17 6.39
CA SER A 189 9.60 -4.55 6.64
C SER A 189 9.40 -5.43 5.40
N PHE A 190 8.16 -5.70 5.01
CA PHE A 190 7.86 -6.64 3.92
C PHE A 190 8.15 -6.05 2.54
N GLY A 191 7.95 -4.74 2.37
CA GLY A 191 8.27 -4.08 1.11
C GLY A 191 9.77 -4.06 0.83
N SER A 192 10.63 -3.98 1.85
CA SER A 192 12.08 -4.10 1.64
C SER A 192 12.46 -5.47 1.08
N VAL A 193 11.93 -6.55 1.67
CA VAL A 193 12.22 -7.91 1.21
C VAL A 193 11.78 -8.11 -0.23
N VAL A 194 10.53 -7.74 -0.56
CA VAL A 194 10.03 -7.86 -1.94
C VAL A 194 10.80 -6.95 -2.90
N ALA A 195 11.21 -5.75 -2.47
CA ALA A 195 12.02 -4.87 -3.31
C ALA A 195 13.40 -5.45 -3.61
N GLU A 196 14.02 -6.15 -2.65
CA GLU A 196 15.28 -6.86 -2.84
C GLU A 196 15.12 -8.05 -3.78
N ASP A 197 14.05 -8.83 -3.65
CA ASP A 197 13.80 -10.00 -4.51
C ASP A 197 13.37 -9.64 -5.94
N PHE A 198 12.60 -8.56 -6.11
CA PHE A 198 12.02 -8.16 -7.40
C PHE A 198 12.86 -7.09 -8.11
N GLY A 199 13.67 -6.34 -7.38
CA GLY A 199 14.31 -5.13 -7.90
C GLY A 199 13.37 -3.93 -7.96
N ALA A 200 13.95 -2.73 -8.13
CA ALA A 200 13.28 -1.46 -7.90
C ALA A 200 12.04 -1.22 -8.79
N ASN A 201 12.19 -1.41 -10.10
CA ASN A 201 11.13 -1.15 -11.07
C ASN A 201 9.98 -2.16 -10.96
N GLN A 202 10.31 -3.45 -10.79
CA GLN A 202 9.31 -4.50 -10.61
C GLN A 202 8.53 -4.30 -9.32
N PHE A 203 9.22 -3.96 -8.22
CA PHE A 203 8.59 -3.69 -6.94
C PHE A 203 7.61 -2.51 -7.01
N ALA A 204 7.99 -1.41 -7.66
CA ALA A 204 7.09 -0.28 -7.87
C ALA A 204 5.83 -0.70 -8.65
N ALA A 205 6.01 -1.43 -9.76
CA ALA A 205 4.89 -1.91 -10.56
C ALA A 205 3.98 -2.87 -9.77
N PHE A 206 4.59 -3.79 -9.02
CA PHE A 206 3.91 -4.73 -8.15
C PHE A 206 3.09 -4.02 -7.07
N TYR A 207 3.71 -3.09 -6.32
CA TYR A 207 3.08 -2.40 -5.20
C TYR A 207 1.85 -1.58 -5.65
N LEU A 208 2.00 -0.80 -6.73
CA LEU A 208 0.92 0.03 -7.25
C LEU A 208 -0.22 -0.84 -7.81
N SER A 209 0.10 -1.90 -8.57
CA SER A 209 -0.91 -2.83 -9.10
C SER A 209 -1.63 -3.59 -7.98
N ALA A 210 -0.92 -3.97 -6.92
CA ALA A 210 -1.48 -4.66 -5.76
C ALA A 210 -2.51 -3.78 -5.03
N GLY A 211 -2.20 -2.50 -4.81
CA GLY A 211 -3.13 -1.55 -4.21
C GLY A 211 -4.41 -1.36 -5.05
N MET A 212 -4.25 -1.29 -6.37
CA MET A 212 -5.39 -1.19 -7.29
C MET A 212 -6.24 -2.46 -7.31
N ALA A 213 -5.62 -3.64 -7.36
CA ALA A 213 -6.33 -4.92 -7.29
C ALA A 213 -7.08 -5.09 -5.97
N SER A 214 -6.45 -4.72 -4.84
CA SER A 214 -7.07 -4.69 -3.52
C SER A 214 -8.29 -3.77 -3.50
N SER A 215 -8.14 -2.53 -3.99
CA SER A 215 -9.21 -1.54 -4.11
C SER A 215 -10.36 -2.05 -4.99
N LEU A 216 -10.06 -2.75 -6.08
CA LEU A 216 -11.06 -3.36 -6.96
C LEU A 216 -11.87 -4.44 -6.24
N VAL A 217 -11.23 -5.37 -5.55
CA VAL A 217 -11.92 -6.41 -4.79
C VAL A 217 -12.81 -5.80 -3.70
N ALA A 218 -12.28 -4.83 -2.97
CA ALA A 218 -13.00 -4.08 -1.94
C ALA A 218 -14.23 -3.35 -2.50
N TYR A 219 -14.10 -2.77 -3.69
CA TYR A 219 -15.18 -2.10 -4.42
C TYR A 219 -16.25 -3.08 -4.90
N LEU A 220 -15.86 -4.17 -5.57
CA LEU A 220 -16.77 -5.18 -6.12
C LEU A 220 -17.57 -5.88 -5.02
N ALA A 221 -16.93 -6.18 -3.89
CA ALA A 221 -17.59 -6.76 -2.74
C ALA A 221 -18.67 -5.83 -2.17
N ARG A 222 -18.38 -4.53 -2.05
CA ARG A 222 -19.33 -3.54 -1.53
C ARG A 222 -20.44 -3.23 -2.52
N LEU A 223 -20.14 -3.22 -3.82
CA LEU A 223 -21.13 -3.16 -4.90
C LEU A 223 -22.12 -4.31 -4.80
N ARG A 224 -21.64 -5.55 -4.69
CA ARG A 224 -22.49 -6.75 -4.55
C ARG A 224 -23.37 -6.71 -3.31
N ARG A 225 -22.86 -6.15 -2.21
CA ARG A 225 -23.58 -6.05 -0.93
C ARG A 225 -24.47 -4.81 -0.80
N ALA A 226 -24.48 -3.92 -1.79
CA ALA A 226 -25.14 -2.62 -1.74
C ALA A 226 -24.79 -1.80 -0.48
N THR A 227 -23.54 -1.88 -0.01
CA THR A 227 -23.08 -1.19 1.20
C THR A 227 -22.33 0.09 0.87
N GLY A 228 -22.67 1.18 1.55
CA GLY A 228 -21.97 2.46 1.46
C GLY A 228 -20.74 2.52 2.37
N GLY A 229 -19.85 3.47 2.11
CA GLY A 229 -18.66 3.69 2.92
C GLY A 229 -17.52 4.34 2.15
N ARG A 230 -16.38 4.49 2.82
CA ARG A 230 -15.12 4.89 2.20
C ARG A 230 -14.07 3.85 2.53
N SER A 231 -13.27 3.48 1.54
CA SER A 231 -12.04 2.71 1.73
C SER A 231 -10.82 3.58 1.42
N LEU A 232 -9.77 3.39 2.22
CA LEU A 232 -8.48 4.05 2.10
C LEU A 232 -7.45 3.27 2.94
N GLY A 233 -6.21 3.28 2.49
CA GLY A 233 -5.08 2.66 3.19
C GLY A 233 -4.15 1.90 2.26
N ALA A 234 -2.86 1.90 2.59
CA ALA A 234 -1.87 1.10 1.90
C ALA A 234 -1.96 -0.40 2.19
N SER A 235 -2.83 -0.81 3.14
CA SER A 235 -2.79 -2.13 3.76
C SER A 235 -3.00 -3.27 2.76
N GLY A 236 -3.81 -3.07 1.71
CA GLY A 236 -3.94 -4.04 0.62
C GLY A 236 -2.63 -4.33 -0.11
N ALA A 237 -1.90 -3.28 -0.50
CA ALA A 237 -0.61 -3.40 -1.17
C ALA A 237 0.48 -3.95 -0.22
N VAL A 238 0.46 -3.52 1.04
CA VAL A 238 1.36 -4.05 2.08
C VAL A 238 1.09 -5.53 2.33
N TYR A 239 -0.17 -5.95 2.36
CA TYR A 239 -0.53 -7.34 2.57
C TYR A 239 -0.17 -8.22 1.36
N ALA A 240 -0.20 -7.66 0.14
CA ALA A 240 0.40 -8.30 -1.03
C ALA A 240 1.92 -8.48 -0.87
N CYS A 241 2.64 -7.49 -0.35
CA CYS A 241 4.08 -7.61 -0.05
C CYS A 241 4.34 -8.70 0.99
N PHE A 242 3.53 -8.76 2.05
CA PHE A 242 3.60 -9.82 3.04
C PHE A 242 3.33 -11.19 2.42
N ALA A 243 2.28 -11.34 1.60
CA ALA A 243 1.97 -12.61 0.95
C ALA A 243 3.09 -13.07 0.00
N ALA A 244 3.68 -12.15 -0.77
CA ALA A 244 4.85 -12.44 -1.60
C ALA A 244 6.06 -12.87 -0.76
N THR A 245 6.34 -12.15 0.34
CA THR A 245 7.41 -12.49 1.28
C THR A 245 7.21 -13.87 1.89
N ALA A 246 5.99 -14.19 2.34
CA ALA A 246 5.65 -15.48 2.94
C ALA A 246 5.77 -16.66 1.97
N LEU A 247 5.58 -16.41 0.67
CA LEU A 247 5.77 -17.42 -0.37
C LEU A 247 7.23 -17.65 -0.73
N MET A 248 8.04 -16.59 -0.77
CA MET A 248 9.45 -16.66 -1.13
C MET A 248 10.34 -17.08 0.05
N HIS A 249 9.95 -16.68 1.26
CA HIS A 249 10.68 -16.90 2.51
C HIS A 249 9.77 -17.51 3.58
N PRO A 250 9.20 -18.71 3.36
CA PRO A 250 8.19 -19.29 4.24
C PRO A 250 8.71 -19.59 5.66
N ASP A 251 9.99 -19.93 5.80
CA ASP A 251 10.64 -20.25 7.07
C ASP A 251 11.18 -19.02 7.82
N ALA A 252 11.09 -17.82 7.22
CA ALA A 252 11.41 -16.60 7.92
C ALA A 252 10.44 -16.39 9.10
N HIS A 253 10.94 -15.75 10.16
CA HIS A 253 10.15 -15.41 11.33
C HIS A 253 9.93 -13.90 11.34
N GLY A 254 8.67 -13.47 11.37
CA GLY A 254 8.36 -12.05 11.46
C GLY A 254 8.23 -11.58 12.90
N ALA A 255 8.86 -10.45 13.24
CA ALA A 255 8.52 -9.70 14.44
C ALA A 255 7.25 -8.87 14.15
N PHE A 256 6.10 -9.32 14.64
CA PHE A 256 4.84 -8.60 14.47
C PHE A 256 4.59 -7.74 15.70
N ILE A 257 4.25 -6.46 15.49
CA ILE A 257 3.86 -5.54 16.58
C ILE A 257 2.78 -6.15 17.49
N PHE A 258 1.88 -6.95 16.91
CA PHE A 258 0.74 -7.53 17.62
C PHE A 258 1.03 -8.88 18.28
N LEU A 259 2.17 -9.51 17.98
CA LEU A 259 2.59 -10.79 18.57
C LEU A 259 4.09 -10.71 18.95
N PRO A 260 4.48 -9.78 19.84
CA PRO A 260 5.87 -9.65 20.24
C PRO A 260 6.35 -10.95 20.90
N GLY A 261 7.48 -11.47 20.44
CA GLY A 261 8.15 -12.63 21.06
C GLY A 261 7.63 -14.01 20.67
N ILE A 262 6.62 -14.13 19.79
CA ILE A 262 6.16 -15.43 19.27
C ILE A 262 6.76 -15.65 17.87
N PRO A 263 7.73 -16.56 17.71
CA PRO A 263 8.29 -16.87 16.40
C PRO A 263 7.26 -17.68 15.60
N ILE A 264 6.54 -17.01 14.68
CA ILE A 264 5.65 -17.66 13.71
C ILE A 264 6.30 -17.57 12.34
N ARG A 265 6.41 -18.71 11.66
CA ARG A 265 6.86 -18.78 10.26
C ARG A 265 5.91 -18.00 9.37
N LEU A 266 6.44 -17.20 8.45
CA LEU A 266 5.62 -16.40 7.54
C LEU A 266 4.67 -17.27 6.70
N GLY A 267 5.14 -18.46 6.28
CA GLY A 267 4.34 -19.42 5.52
C GLY A 267 3.11 -19.94 6.27
N ASP A 268 3.19 -20.07 7.61
CA ASP A 268 2.06 -20.45 8.46
C ASP A 268 1.16 -19.25 8.80
N LEU A 269 1.76 -18.07 8.91
CA LEU A 269 1.04 -16.86 9.27
C LEU A 269 0.14 -16.34 8.14
N LEU A 270 0.56 -16.49 6.87
CA LEU A 270 -0.24 -16.07 5.74
C LEU A 270 -1.65 -16.70 5.71
N PRO A 271 -1.81 -18.04 5.73
CA PRO A 271 -3.13 -18.64 5.77
C PRO A 271 -3.89 -18.28 7.06
N LEU A 272 -3.21 -18.12 8.19
CA LEU A 272 -3.85 -17.69 9.45
C LEU A 272 -4.48 -16.30 9.35
N LEU A 273 -3.75 -15.31 8.84
CA LEU A 273 -4.27 -13.95 8.66
C LEU A 273 -5.37 -13.90 7.59
N MET A 274 -5.24 -14.68 6.51
CA MET A 274 -6.31 -14.79 5.51
C MET A 274 -7.58 -15.39 6.10
N CYS A 275 -7.46 -16.42 6.95
CA CYS A 275 -8.60 -16.97 7.69
C CYS A 275 -9.25 -15.92 8.59
N LEU A 276 -8.45 -15.09 9.29
CA LEU A 276 -8.97 -14.00 10.12
C LEU A 276 -9.76 -12.97 9.29
N ASP A 277 -9.28 -12.60 8.11
CA ASP A 277 -10.02 -11.71 7.21
C ASP A 277 -11.31 -12.35 6.69
N VAL A 278 -11.30 -13.64 6.34
CA VAL A 278 -12.51 -14.38 5.95
C VAL A 278 -13.51 -14.41 7.11
N THR A 279 -13.06 -14.69 8.33
CA THR A 279 -13.89 -14.61 9.54
C THR A 279 -14.45 -13.20 9.72
N GLY A 280 -13.64 -12.16 9.56
CA GLY A 280 -14.10 -10.77 9.61
C GLY A 280 -15.15 -10.44 8.55
N VAL A 281 -15.03 -11.00 7.34
CA VAL A 281 -16.04 -10.90 6.28
C VAL A 281 -17.35 -11.58 6.71
N VAL A 282 -17.28 -12.82 7.20
CA VAL A 282 -18.43 -13.64 7.59
C VAL A 282 -19.17 -13.03 8.78
N LEU A 283 -18.43 -12.58 9.79
CA LEU A 283 -18.97 -11.97 11.02
C LEU A 283 -19.30 -10.47 10.85
N GLY A 284 -18.99 -9.88 9.70
CA GLY A 284 -19.35 -8.49 9.39
C GLY A 284 -18.56 -7.43 10.16
N TRP A 285 -17.32 -7.72 10.54
CA TRP A 285 -16.43 -6.76 11.18
C TRP A 285 -16.16 -5.55 10.26
N ARG A 286 -16.11 -4.35 10.84
CA ARG A 286 -16.10 -3.07 10.10
C ARG A 286 -14.84 -2.23 10.31
N TYR A 287 -13.98 -2.63 11.25
CA TYR A 287 -12.78 -1.87 11.61
C TYR A 287 -11.64 -2.02 10.59
N LEU A 288 -11.60 -3.14 9.85
CA LEU A 288 -10.61 -3.43 8.83
C LEU A 288 -11.26 -3.59 7.46
N ASP A 289 -10.52 -3.27 6.40
CA ASP A 289 -10.98 -3.50 5.02
C ASP A 289 -10.70 -4.95 4.59
N HIS A 290 -11.37 -5.92 5.22
CA HIS A 290 -11.13 -7.34 5.01
C HIS A 290 -11.19 -7.78 3.54
N TRP A 291 -12.09 -7.17 2.74
CA TRP A 291 -12.16 -7.44 1.31
C TRP A 291 -10.94 -6.92 0.55
N GLY A 292 -10.47 -5.71 0.90
CA GLY A 292 -9.23 -5.16 0.36
C GLY A 292 -8.04 -6.03 0.75
N HIS A 293 -7.97 -6.48 2.00
CA HIS A 293 -6.91 -7.36 2.48
C HIS A 293 -6.86 -8.67 1.68
N LEU A 294 -7.99 -9.38 1.55
CA LEU A 294 -8.08 -10.62 0.77
C LEU A 294 -7.70 -10.39 -0.71
N GLY A 295 -8.11 -9.26 -1.30
CA GLY A 295 -7.73 -8.91 -2.67
C GLY A 295 -6.23 -8.66 -2.82
N GLY A 296 -5.61 -7.99 -1.86
CA GLY A 296 -4.17 -7.77 -1.81
C GLY A 296 -3.38 -9.07 -1.66
N ALA A 297 -3.78 -9.91 -0.69
CA ALA A 297 -3.15 -11.23 -0.49
C ALA A 297 -3.26 -12.11 -1.74
N LEU A 298 -4.45 -12.17 -2.35
CA LEU A 298 -4.66 -12.92 -3.60
C LEU A 298 -3.76 -12.40 -4.73
N PHE A 299 -3.67 -11.08 -4.92
CA PHE A 299 -2.78 -10.48 -5.92
C PHE A 299 -1.32 -10.83 -5.64
N GLY A 300 -0.86 -10.70 -4.40
CA GLY A 300 0.49 -11.07 -3.98
C GLY A 300 0.83 -12.52 -4.30
N ILE A 301 -0.09 -13.44 -4.01
CA ILE A 301 0.06 -14.87 -4.31
C ILE A 301 0.16 -15.11 -5.81
N LEU A 302 -0.79 -14.58 -6.59
CA LEU A 302 -0.84 -14.80 -8.04
C LEU A 302 0.35 -14.17 -8.76
N TYR A 303 0.76 -12.95 -8.37
CA TYR A 303 1.90 -12.29 -8.98
C TYR A 303 3.20 -13.04 -8.69
N THR A 304 3.40 -13.49 -7.45
CA THR A 304 4.61 -14.23 -7.06
C THR A 304 4.71 -15.56 -7.81
N LYS A 305 3.59 -16.28 -8.00
CA LYS A 305 3.57 -17.56 -8.72
C LYS A 305 3.64 -17.42 -10.24
N TYR A 306 2.98 -16.42 -10.81
CA TYR A 306 2.76 -16.33 -12.26
C TYR A 306 3.19 -14.99 -12.86
N GLY A 307 2.94 -13.88 -12.16
CA GLY A 307 3.23 -12.52 -12.63
C GLY A 307 4.71 -12.23 -12.86
N ARG A 308 5.61 -12.87 -12.09
CA ARG A 308 7.07 -12.75 -12.30
C ARG A 308 7.51 -13.18 -13.70
N CYS A 309 6.95 -14.27 -14.22
CA CYS A 309 7.26 -14.74 -15.58
C CYS A 309 6.90 -13.69 -16.65
N ALA A 310 5.83 -12.92 -16.46
CA ALA A 310 5.51 -11.82 -17.35
C ALA A 310 6.54 -10.69 -17.26
N TRP A 311 7.01 -10.36 -16.05
CA TRP A 311 8.07 -9.38 -15.84
C TRP A 311 9.41 -9.84 -16.44
N ASP A 312 9.76 -11.12 -16.31
CA ASP A 312 10.98 -11.68 -16.91
C ASP A 312 10.95 -11.58 -18.44
N LYS A 313 9.75 -11.68 -19.04
CA LYS A 313 9.51 -11.53 -20.48
C LYS A 313 9.23 -10.09 -20.91
N ARG A 314 9.36 -9.09 -20.02
CA ARG A 314 8.98 -7.70 -20.29
C ARG A 314 9.61 -7.11 -21.55
N ASP A 315 10.88 -7.41 -21.83
CA ASP A 315 11.56 -6.89 -23.01
C ASP A 315 10.95 -7.43 -24.32
N ALA A 316 10.58 -8.72 -24.33
CA ALA A 316 9.88 -9.33 -25.45
C ALA A 316 8.44 -8.82 -25.59
N ILE A 317 7.77 -8.51 -24.47
CA ILE A 317 6.46 -7.87 -24.48
C ILE A 317 6.58 -6.47 -25.11
N LEU A 318 7.49 -5.63 -24.63
CA LEU A 318 7.74 -4.28 -25.15
C LEU A 318 8.11 -4.28 -26.63
N ASP A 319 8.87 -5.28 -27.08
CA ASP A 319 9.24 -5.46 -28.48
C ASP A 319 8.01 -5.78 -29.35
N ARG A 320 7.19 -6.76 -28.92
CA ARG A 320 5.97 -7.16 -29.62
C ARG A 320 4.94 -6.04 -29.75
N VAL A 321 4.88 -5.13 -28.78
CA VAL A 321 3.98 -3.96 -28.83
C VAL A 321 4.64 -2.71 -29.42
N GLY A 322 5.86 -2.82 -29.97
CA GLY A 322 6.56 -1.71 -30.63
C GLY A 322 7.08 -0.61 -29.71
N LEU A 323 7.02 -0.79 -28.38
CA LEU A 323 7.43 0.23 -27.41
C LEU A 323 8.92 0.21 -27.10
N LYS A 324 9.62 -0.90 -27.41
CA LYS A 324 11.06 -1.04 -27.13
C LYS A 324 11.92 0.02 -27.84
N ASN A 325 11.50 0.45 -29.03
CA ASN A 325 12.20 1.45 -29.84
C ASN A 325 11.95 2.89 -29.36
N LEU A 326 10.90 3.13 -28.56
CA LEU A 326 10.63 4.44 -27.96
C LEU A 326 11.54 4.75 -26.77
N VAL A 327 12.18 3.71 -26.21
CA VAL A 327 13.15 3.86 -25.13
C VAL A 327 14.51 4.19 -25.73
N VAL A 328 14.73 5.48 -25.99
CA VAL A 328 16.02 6.07 -26.40
C VAL A 328 16.84 6.40 -25.16
#